data_AF-A0A3D5DW46-F1
#
_entry.id   AF-A0A3D5DW46-F1
#
_cell.length_a   1.000
_cell.length_b   1.000
_cell.length_c   1.000
_cell.angle_alpha   90.00
_cell.angle_beta   90.00
_cell.angle_gamma   90.00
#
_symmetry.space_group_name_H-M   'P 1'
#
loop_
_entity.id
_entity.type
_entity.pdbx_description
1 polymer ?
#
loop_
_entity_poly.entity_id
_entity_poly.type
_entity_poly.pdbx_seq_one_letter_code
_entity_poly.pdbx_strand_id
1 'polypeptide(L)'
;MVKRIWPANLQGNRLARRVLICCISITVVMAAAITAQPAGAASSGKSILIFGPTLNGGPQNEQTLAEAAGYTVTVADAATWSSMTTAQFSSYNAIVFGDPTCGADPSILDPAVADQSTWAAAVTGPIVAIGTDPVYHQSQPGVQATQLITDGINAAASGSGTGVYADLSCYYANASPNTPVPLLIAFGNFTVEAGATGCDSDINIVDPANPVVAGITNSGLGGWGCSVHEVFDGYPSGFAPVVTDTDFSPAKPYIISNLGTCSKVTAQVAVDSALVSAMNVSGTCFAPGERVDVLLNTEAGAILLGTITAGADGNVSASDLHGVIVPRSFYIPFTTGFASLSSVTVPVRSGYSYQLDVIGSTSGNGVSMQVQFQFGSSGTLAGVSTAKSTATVGTNCARPSAIAGPPVPLPGTLHTDGRWIENASGARVKLVSVNWYGAEQADFVPGGLDCQSIAAIAHEIGDGGFNSVRLPWSNAMLEEDPSVCSPDTLDRPCIDPAFLRANPQLMSDDALGILQTVVSALGQADVMVVLDNHTTDAQWAPGAENGVWWGGLLWDDLFGTSGPPSNWKTRDDLWKDDWIRVIGLFGAQPNVVGADLRNEPDANNSYGLGLSWGTAA
;
A
#
# COMPACT_ATOMS: atom_id res chain seq x y z
N MET A 1 -0.88 51.56 -30.86
CA MET A 1 -0.76 51.38 -32.33
C MET A 1 0.60 51.91 -32.78
N VAL A 2 1.36 51.12 -33.57
CA VAL A 2 2.59 51.46 -34.33
C VAL A 2 3.98 51.27 -33.65
N LYS A 3 4.88 50.51 -34.35
CA LYS A 3 6.39 50.45 -34.34
C LYS A 3 7.09 49.76 -33.13
N ARG A 4 8.24 49.06 -33.19
CA ARG A 4 9.44 48.87 -34.08
C ARG A 4 10.22 47.60 -33.60
N ILE A 5 10.79 46.73 -34.45
CA ILE A 5 12.21 46.58 -34.93
C ILE A 5 13.30 46.20 -33.88
N TRP A 6 13.79 44.94 -33.95
CA TRP A 6 15.13 44.28 -33.81
C TRP A 6 16.20 44.64 -32.71
N PRO A 7 17.11 43.68 -32.36
CA PRO A 7 17.92 43.58 -31.13
C PRO A 7 19.42 44.00 -31.28
N ALA A 8 20.16 44.14 -30.17
CA ALA A 8 21.64 44.06 -30.17
C ALA A 8 22.28 43.91 -28.78
N ASN A 9 23.28 43.01 -28.70
CA ASN A 9 24.31 42.87 -27.67
C ASN A 9 25.18 44.12 -27.51
N LEU A 10 25.78 44.31 -26.32
CA LEU A 10 27.14 44.87 -26.17
C LEU A 10 27.77 44.40 -24.84
N GLN A 11 28.93 43.75 -24.95
CA GLN A 11 29.87 43.44 -23.86
C GLN A 11 30.62 44.71 -23.38
N GLY A 12 31.16 44.70 -22.15
CA GLY A 12 32.17 45.67 -21.75
C GLY A 12 32.60 45.70 -20.27
N ASN A 13 33.33 44.67 -19.83
CA ASN A 13 34.48 44.64 -18.88
C ASN A 13 34.75 45.83 -17.92
N ARG A 14 35.18 45.53 -16.67
CA ARG A 14 36.61 45.52 -16.26
C ARG A 14 36.88 45.30 -14.74
N LEU A 15 37.74 44.31 -14.47
CA LEU A 15 38.83 44.22 -13.45
C LEU A 15 38.47 44.13 -11.94
N ALA A 16 39.13 43.35 -11.06
CA ALA A 16 40.40 42.59 -11.03
C ALA A 16 40.35 41.59 -9.83
N ARG A 17 41.14 40.49 -9.61
CA ARG A 17 42.57 40.19 -9.82
C ARG A 17 42.90 38.69 -9.51
N ARG A 18 43.63 38.00 -10.43
CA ARG A 18 44.82 37.08 -10.33
C ARG A 18 44.93 36.08 -9.14
N VAL A 19 45.12 34.74 -9.24
CA VAL A 19 45.99 33.77 -9.99
C VAL A 19 47.51 33.85 -9.68
N LEU A 20 48.10 32.79 -9.06
CA LEU A 20 49.35 32.08 -9.45
C LEU A 20 49.68 30.86 -8.52
N ILE A 21 49.62 29.58 -8.98
CA ILE A 21 50.67 28.57 -9.36
C ILE A 21 51.47 27.88 -8.23
N CYS A 22 51.41 26.52 -8.18
CA CYS A 22 52.54 25.55 -8.27
C CYS A 22 52.01 24.09 -8.22
N CYS A 23 51.91 23.37 -9.34
CA CYS A 23 52.83 22.34 -9.88
C CYS A 23 52.90 20.97 -9.17
N ILE A 24 52.27 19.98 -9.84
CA ILE A 24 52.72 18.60 -10.15
C ILE A 24 53.11 17.65 -9.00
N SER A 25 52.29 16.60 -8.82
CA SER A 25 52.73 15.19 -8.94
C SER A 25 51.51 14.28 -9.13
N ILE A 26 51.53 13.53 -10.23
CA ILE A 26 50.57 12.51 -10.62
C ILE A 26 50.93 11.22 -9.86
N THR A 27 49.99 10.71 -9.07
CA THR A 27 49.98 9.29 -8.70
C THR A 27 48.63 8.72 -9.12
N VAL A 28 48.65 7.88 -10.14
CA VAL A 28 47.50 7.09 -10.58
C VAL A 28 47.24 6.02 -9.52
N VAL A 29 46.14 6.15 -8.78
CA VAL A 29 45.53 5.03 -8.06
C VAL A 29 44.18 4.80 -8.72
N MET A 30 44.09 3.73 -9.52
CA MET A 30 42.80 3.16 -9.89
C MET A 30 42.19 2.59 -8.61
N ALA A 31 41.31 3.36 -7.97
CA ALA A 31 40.36 2.81 -7.01
C ALA A 31 39.19 2.25 -7.83
N ALA A 32 39.05 0.92 -7.82
CA ALA A 32 37.81 0.27 -8.23
C ALA A 32 36.67 0.88 -7.42
N ALA A 33 35.70 1.47 -8.11
CA ALA A 33 34.44 1.85 -7.48
C ALA A 33 33.72 0.55 -7.11
N ILE A 34 33.86 0.12 -5.85
CA ILE A 34 32.92 -0.80 -5.23
C ILE A 34 31.62 -0.01 -5.14
N THR A 35 30.69 -0.31 -6.04
CA THR A 35 29.30 0.13 -5.90
C THR A 35 28.73 -0.56 -4.67
N ALA A 36 28.72 0.12 -3.53
CA ALA A 36 27.86 -0.29 -2.44
C ALA A 36 26.42 -0.22 -2.93
N GLN A 37 25.77 -1.38 -3.08
CA GLN A 37 24.32 -1.46 -3.27
C GLN A 37 23.62 -0.83 -2.06
N PRO A 38 22.46 -0.18 -2.24
CA PRO A 38 21.66 0.27 -1.11
C PRO A 38 21.21 -0.96 -0.32
N ALA A 39 21.55 -1.01 0.97
CA ALA A 39 21.01 -1.99 1.90
C ALA A 39 19.48 -1.84 1.94
N GLY A 40 18.77 -2.98 1.98
CA GLY A 40 17.32 -3.02 2.16
C GLY A 40 16.88 -2.20 3.39
N ALA A 41 15.68 -1.63 3.32
CA ALA A 41 15.12 -0.81 4.38
C ALA A 41 15.16 -1.55 5.74
N ALA A 42 15.65 -0.88 6.78
CA ALA A 42 15.80 -1.47 8.11
C ALA A 42 14.42 -1.79 8.74
N SER A 43 14.19 -3.05 9.14
CA SER A 43 12.95 -3.61 9.67
C SER A 43 12.72 -3.36 11.18
N SER A 44 13.23 -2.24 11.69
CA SER A 44 13.28 -1.93 13.12
C SER A 44 11.93 -2.12 13.82
N GLY A 45 11.87 -3.04 14.78
CA GLY A 45 10.67 -3.34 15.58
C GLY A 45 9.95 -4.64 15.19
N LYS A 46 10.31 -5.28 14.08
CA LYS A 46 9.88 -6.64 13.74
C LYS A 46 10.80 -7.69 14.37
N SER A 47 10.25 -8.85 14.70
CA SER A 47 10.99 -9.95 15.34
C SER A 47 10.99 -11.21 14.47
N ILE A 48 12.12 -11.92 14.48
CA ILE A 48 12.32 -13.17 13.75
C ILE A 48 12.66 -14.27 14.75
N LEU A 49 11.99 -15.41 14.62
CA LEU A 49 12.33 -16.62 15.36
C LEU A 49 13.07 -17.58 14.42
N ILE A 50 14.31 -17.90 14.75
CA ILE A 50 15.10 -18.89 14.02
C ILE A 50 15.07 -20.22 14.76
N PHE A 51 14.78 -21.30 14.04
CA PHE A 51 14.97 -22.65 14.54
C PHE A 51 16.47 -22.97 14.60
N GLY A 52 17.04 -22.84 15.80
CA GLY A 52 18.48 -22.88 16.05
C GLY A 52 19.23 -24.09 15.49
N PRO A 53 18.67 -25.31 15.46
CA PRO A 53 19.35 -26.45 14.83
C PRO A 53 19.71 -26.23 13.36
N THR A 54 18.94 -25.42 12.61
CA THR A 54 19.21 -25.14 11.19
C THR A 54 20.21 -24.00 10.96
N LEU A 55 20.61 -23.28 12.01
CA LEU A 55 21.45 -22.09 11.87
C LEU A 55 22.93 -22.47 11.73
N ASN A 56 23.57 -21.97 10.67
CA ASN A 56 25.02 -22.09 10.52
C ASN A 56 25.78 -21.22 11.54
N GLY A 57 26.87 -21.73 12.13
CA GLY A 57 27.69 -20.99 13.11
C GLY A 57 28.68 -19.96 12.52
N GLY A 58 28.64 -19.73 11.20
CA GLY A 58 29.52 -18.83 10.47
C GLY A 58 29.15 -17.34 10.62
N PRO A 59 30.00 -16.42 10.12
CA PRO A 59 29.83 -14.99 10.31
C PRO A 59 28.72 -14.34 9.45
N GLN A 60 28.34 -14.96 8.33
CA GLN A 60 27.19 -14.57 7.51
C GLN A 60 26.23 -15.74 7.42
N ASN A 61 25.05 -15.58 8.02
CA ASN A 61 23.96 -16.56 8.08
C ASN A 61 22.62 -15.81 8.20
N GLU A 62 21.51 -16.52 8.33
CA GLU A 62 20.17 -15.95 8.46
C GLU A 62 20.04 -15.01 9.66
N GLN A 63 20.67 -15.34 10.79
CA GLN A 63 20.67 -14.47 11.97
C GLN A 63 21.35 -13.14 11.67
N THR A 64 22.59 -13.16 11.20
CA THR A 64 23.37 -11.93 11.02
C THR A 64 22.83 -11.08 9.87
N LEU A 65 22.25 -11.71 8.83
CA LEU A 65 21.57 -11.00 7.74
C LEU A 65 20.25 -10.37 8.21
N ALA A 66 19.44 -11.08 9.01
CA ALA A 66 18.22 -10.52 9.58
C ALA A 66 18.51 -9.38 10.57
N GLU A 67 19.52 -9.52 11.43
CA GLU A 67 19.96 -8.45 12.34
C GLU A 67 20.45 -7.23 11.55
N ALA A 68 21.24 -7.44 10.48
CA ALA A 68 21.70 -6.37 9.60
C ALA A 68 20.54 -5.69 8.85
N ALA A 69 19.49 -6.45 8.52
CA ALA A 69 18.25 -5.93 7.97
C ALA A 69 17.37 -5.23 9.01
N GLY A 70 17.74 -5.19 10.30
CA GLY A 70 17.06 -4.43 11.36
C GLY A 70 16.08 -5.21 12.23
N TYR A 71 16.03 -6.54 12.11
CA TYR A 71 15.14 -7.38 12.90
C TYR A 71 15.70 -7.64 14.31
N THR A 72 14.81 -7.77 15.29
CA THR A 72 15.15 -8.42 16.57
C THR A 72 15.11 -9.93 16.38
N VAL A 73 16.24 -10.62 16.49
CA VAL A 73 16.31 -12.07 16.24
C VAL A 73 16.35 -12.85 17.55
N THR A 74 15.48 -13.86 17.66
CA THR A 74 15.54 -14.90 18.69
C THR A 74 15.94 -16.22 18.03
N VAL A 75 17.01 -16.85 18.53
CA VAL A 75 17.40 -18.21 18.12
C VAL A 75 16.94 -19.19 19.19
N ALA A 76 16.01 -20.07 18.86
CA ALA A 76 15.51 -21.10 19.76
C ALA A 76 16.20 -22.43 19.50
N ASP A 77 16.88 -22.99 20.50
CA ASP A 77 17.33 -24.38 20.44
C ASP A 77 16.13 -25.36 20.42
N ALA A 78 16.38 -26.63 20.13
CA ALA A 78 15.30 -27.62 20.01
C ALA A 78 14.45 -27.74 21.29
N ALA A 79 15.07 -27.64 22.48
CA ALA A 79 14.35 -27.73 23.74
C ALA A 79 13.46 -26.51 24.00
N THR A 80 13.96 -25.31 23.68
CA THR A 80 13.21 -24.07 23.75
C THR A 80 12.04 -24.10 22.77
N TRP A 81 12.29 -24.48 21.51
CA TRP A 81 11.28 -24.62 20.47
C TRP A 81 10.13 -25.54 20.90
N SER A 82 10.43 -26.75 21.38
CA SER A 82 9.41 -27.70 21.84
C SER A 82 8.63 -27.26 23.07
N SER A 83 9.12 -26.25 23.80
CA SER A 83 8.40 -25.66 24.94
C SER A 83 7.50 -24.48 24.55
N MET A 84 7.61 -23.97 23.33
CA MET A 84 6.86 -22.80 22.88
C MET A 84 5.42 -23.15 22.53
N THR A 85 4.53 -22.23 22.86
CA THR A 85 3.10 -22.28 22.52
C THR A 85 2.82 -21.58 21.20
N THR A 86 1.69 -21.89 20.55
CA THR A 86 1.22 -21.19 19.34
C THR A 86 1.17 -19.67 19.53
N ALA A 87 0.76 -19.17 20.70
CA ALA A 87 0.74 -17.74 20.99
C ALA A 87 2.15 -17.11 20.99
N GLN A 88 3.16 -17.85 21.48
CA GLN A 88 4.55 -17.38 21.46
C GLN A 88 5.10 -17.39 20.03
N PHE A 89 4.79 -18.40 19.21
CA PHE A 89 5.11 -18.38 17.78
C PHE A 89 4.45 -17.19 17.07
N SER A 90 3.18 -16.89 17.39
CA SER A 90 2.43 -15.80 16.77
C SER A 90 2.94 -14.39 17.09
N SER A 91 3.82 -14.26 18.10
CA SER A 91 4.44 -12.97 18.45
C SER A 91 5.62 -12.58 17.55
N TYR A 92 6.03 -13.46 16.64
CA TYR A 92 7.09 -13.21 15.68
C TYR A 92 6.53 -12.86 14.30
N ASN A 93 7.23 -12.01 13.56
CA ASN A 93 6.84 -11.66 12.20
C ASN A 93 7.19 -12.77 11.20
N ALA A 94 8.25 -13.53 11.46
CA ALA A 94 8.52 -14.76 10.72
C ALA A 94 9.23 -15.82 11.56
N ILE A 95 8.99 -17.05 11.17
CA ILE A 95 9.73 -18.24 11.59
C ILE A 95 10.72 -18.59 10.47
N VAL A 96 11.96 -18.88 10.82
CA VAL A 96 13.04 -19.16 9.88
C VAL A 96 13.61 -20.55 10.16
N PHE A 97 13.57 -21.41 9.14
CA PHE A 97 14.39 -22.60 9.02
C PHE A 97 15.52 -22.25 8.05
N GLY A 98 16.74 -22.09 8.57
CA GLY A 98 17.89 -21.59 7.82
C GLY A 98 18.69 -22.67 7.10
N ASP A 99 19.79 -22.26 6.49
CA ASP A 99 20.72 -23.14 5.79
C ASP A 99 21.96 -23.44 6.66
N PRO A 100 22.13 -24.70 7.13
CA PRO A 100 23.30 -25.11 7.92
C PRO A 100 24.56 -25.33 7.08
N THR A 101 24.61 -24.95 5.81
CA THR A 101 25.63 -25.22 4.77
C THR A 101 25.61 -26.66 4.25
N CYS A 102 24.70 -26.91 3.29
CA CYS A 102 24.51 -28.17 2.56
C CYS A 102 24.51 -29.45 3.43
N GLY A 103 23.49 -29.57 4.29
CA GLY A 103 23.24 -30.80 5.05
C GLY A 103 22.40 -31.80 4.28
N ALA A 104 22.83 -33.06 4.12
CA ALA A 104 22.08 -34.08 3.37
C ALA A 104 21.11 -34.92 4.22
N ASP A 105 20.97 -34.63 5.51
CA ASP A 105 20.10 -35.36 6.44
C ASP A 105 18.99 -34.44 6.97
N PRO A 106 17.71 -34.66 6.59
CA PRO A 106 16.59 -33.86 7.08
C PRO A 106 16.29 -34.05 8.56
N SER A 107 16.91 -35.01 9.27
CA SER A 107 16.65 -35.28 10.69
C SER A 107 16.90 -34.08 11.62
N ILE A 108 17.67 -33.10 11.16
CA ILE A 108 17.86 -31.82 11.86
C ILE A 108 16.55 -31.06 12.07
N LEU A 109 15.55 -31.32 11.22
CA LEU A 109 14.20 -30.73 11.29
C LEU A 109 13.24 -31.54 12.16
N ASP A 110 13.59 -32.76 12.58
CA ASP A 110 12.69 -33.67 13.32
C ASP A 110 12.04 -33.01 14.55
N PRO A 111 12.74 -32.20 15.37
CA PRO A 111 12.09 -31.52 16.49
C PRO A 111 11.01 -30.52 16.02
N ALA A 112 11.26 -29.77 14.95
CA ALA A 112 10.27 -28.85 14.39
C ALA A 112 9.10 -29.59 13.74
N VAL A 113 9.35 -30.75 13.13
CA VAL A 113 8.30 -31.62 12.57
C VAL A 113 7.44 -32.22 13.67
N ALA A 114 8.04 -32.63 14.79
CA ALA A 114 7.30 -33.19 15.93
C ALA A 114 6.31 -32.17 16.54
N ASP A 115 6.68 -30.89 16.56
CA ASP A 115 5.89 -29.79 17.12
C ASP A 115 5.09 -29.00 16.06
N GLN A 116 4.97 -29.53 14.84
CA GLN A 116 4.44 -28.81 13.70
C GLN A 116 3.04 -28.25 13.89
N SER A 117 2.14 -29.01 14.50
CA SER A 117 0.77 -28.55 14.76
C SER A 117 0.70 -27.32 15.66
N THR A 118 1.74 -27.08 16.48
CA THR A 118 1.82 -25.94 17.39
C THR A 118 2.30 -24.68 16.67
N TRP A 119 3.44 -24.75 15.98
CA TRP A 119 4.01 -23.57 15.32
C TRP A 119 3.31 -23.23 14.00
N ALA A 120 2.88 -24.23 13.22
CA ALA A 120 2.18 -23.99 11.96
C ALA A 120 0.80 -23.35 12.19
N ALA A 121 0.16 -23.61 13.33
CA ALA A 121 -1.08 -22.93 13.72
C ALA A 121 -0.90 -21.43 13.98
N ALA A 122 0.32 -20.95 14.21
CA ALA A 122 0.62 -19.53 14.34
C ALA A 122 0.86 -18.85 12.99
N VAL A 123 1.10 -19.64 11.93
CA VAL A 123 1.47 -19.13 10.61
C VAL A 123 0.20 -18.68 9.89
N THR A 124 0.11 -17.36 9.75
CA THR A 124 -0.98 -16.65 9.06
C THR A 124 -0.45 -15.67 8.02
N GLY A 125 0.89 -15.59 7.90
CA GLY A 125 1.60 -14.74 6.97
C GLY A 125 2.22 -15.50 5.78
N PRO A 126 3.08 -14.82 5.03
CA PRO A 126 3.74 -15.35 3.84
C PRO A 126 4.62 -16.58 4.11
N ILE A 127 4.67 -17.50 3.16
CA ILE A 127 5.50 -18.71 3.20
C ILE A 127 6.38 -18.72 1.96
N VAL A 128 7.68 -18.81 2.18
CA VAL A 128 8.74 -18.91 1.16
C VAL A 128 9.48 -20.22 1.38
N ALA A 129 9.64 -21.01 0.33
CA ALA A 129 10.41 -22.25 0.36
C ALA A 129 11.46 -22.29 -0.75
N ILE A 130 12.69 -22.65 -0.38
CA ILE A 130 13.89 -22.54 -1.21
C ILE A 130 14.64 -23.88 -1.22
N GLY A 131 14.94 -24.42 -2.41
CA GLY A 131 15.68 -25.68 -2.63
C GLY A 131 17.12 -25.47 -3.08
N THR A 132 17.90 -24.69 -2.33
CA THR A 132 19.34 -24.42 -2.54
C THR A 132 20.00 -24.10 -1.19
N ASP A 133 21.33 -23.96 -1.14
CA ASP A 133 22.16 -23.72 0.06
C ASP A 133 22.91 -22.35 -0.03
N PRO A 134 22.18 -21.23 0.05
CA PRO A 134 22.74 -19.90 -0.22
C PRO A 134 23.83 -19.48 0.79
N VAL A 135 23.86 -20.02 2.01
CA VAL A 135 24.92 -19.73 3.01
C VAL A 135 26.24 -20.38 2.59
N TYR A 136 26.22 -21.48 1.83
CA TYR A 136 27.43 -22.06 1.26
C TYR A 136 27.96 -21.23 0.09
N HIS A 137 27.08 -20.79 -0.81
CA HIS A 137 27.47 -20.11 -2.05
C HIS A 137 27.78 -18.62 -1.93
N GLN A 138 27.38 -17.95 -0.84
CA GLN A 138 27.53 -16.51 -0.65
C GLN A 138 28.93 -15.91 -0.85
N SER A 139 30.00 -16.72 -0.78
CA SER A 139 31.38 -16.24 -0.97
C SER A 139 31.84 -16.18 -2.43
N GLN A 140 31.03 -16.69 -3.37
CA GLN A 140 31.40 -16.74 -4.78
C GLN A 140 31.26 -15.35 -5.46
N PRO A 141 32.18 -14.96 -6.37
CA PRO A 141 32.08 -13.68 -7.06
C PRO A 141 30.84 -13.58 -7.96
N GLY A 142 30.06 -12.51 -7.80
CA GLY A 142 28.93 -12.19 -8.69
C GLY A 142 27.61 -12.89 -8.34
N VAL A 143 27.58 -13.72 -7.30
CA VAL A 143 26.35 -14.36 -6.81
C VAL A 143 25.54 -13.41 -5.93
N GLN A 144 24.22 -13.59 -5.90
CA GLN A 144 23.28 -12.81 -5.09
C GLN A 144 22.69 -13.65 -3.94
N ALA A 145 23.42 -14.64 -3.43
CA ALA A 145 22.93 -15.57 -2.40
C ALA A 145 22.58 -14.89 -1.06
N THR A 146 23.38 -13.92 -0.59
CA THR A 146 23.05 -13.14 0.62
C THR A 146 21.79 -12.30 0.43
N GLN A 147 21.58 -11.80 -0.79
CA GLN A 147 20.38 -11.05 -1.14
C GLN A 147 19.16 -11.98 -1.18
N LEU A 148 19.29 -13.21 -1.69
CA LEU A 148 18.21 -14.21 -1.65
C LEU A 148 17.77 -14.53 -0.22
N ILE A 149 18.72 -14.76 0.70
CA ILE A 149 18.40 -15.00 2.12
C ILE A 149 17.67 -13.78 2.71
N THR A 150 18.21 -12.58 2.49
CA THR A 150 17.64 -11.34 3.03
C THR A 150 16.23 -11.08 2.49
N ASP A 151 16.05 -11.18 1.17
CA ASP A 151 14.78 -10.95 0.48
C ASP A 151 13.75 -12.02 0.85
N GLY A 152 14.16 -13.28 1.00
CA GLY A 152 13.30 -14.36 1.48
C GLY A 152 12.80 -14.15 2.91
N ILE A 153 13.68 -13.75 3.84
CA ILE A 153 13.29 -13.43 5.23
C ILE A 153 12.38 -12.19 5.26
N ASN A 154 12.71 -11.15 4.49
CA ASN A 154 11.89 -9.95 4.37
C ASN A 154 10.48 -10.28 3.84
N ALA A 155 10.42 -11.12 2.81
CA ALA A 155 9.19 -11.60 2.20
C ALA A 155 8.36 -12.41 3.21
N ALA A 156 8.96 -13.35 3.94
CA ALA A 156 8.30 -14.09 5.02
C ALA A 156 7.75 -13.15 6.12
N ALA A 157 8.51 -12.12 6.49
CA ALA A 157 8.14 -11.15 7.54
C ALA A 157 7.29 -9.97 7.05
N SER A 158 6.84 -9.98 5.79
CA SER A 158 6.13 -8.84 5.18
C SER A 158 4.66 -8.73 5.60
N GLY A 159 4.01 -9.85 5.93
CA GLY A 159 2.59 -9.90 6.31
C GLY A 159 2.27 -9.36 7.70
N SER A 160 0.98 -9.27 8.00
CA SER A 160 0.43 -8.88 9.30
C SER A 160 0.46 -9.99 10.35
N GLY A 161 0.59 -11.25 9.91
CA GLY A 161 0.77 -12.43 10.75
C GLY A 161 2.16 -13.06 10.59
N THR A 162 2.44 -14.09 11.39
CA THR A 162 3.71 -14.83 11.32
C THR A 162 3.86 -15.56 10.00
N GLY A 163 4.89 -15.25 9.23
CA GLY A 163 5.27 -15.99 8.03
C GLY A 163 6.35 -17.05 8.26
N VAL A 164 6.76 -17.73 7.20
CA VAL A 164 7.79 -18.78 7.19
C VAL A 164 8.78 -18.55 6.06
N TYR A 165 10.06 -18.54 6.40
CA TYR A 165 11.16 -18.78 5.47
C TYR A 165 11.67 -20.19 5.73
N ALA A 166 11.60 -21.07 4.74
CA ALA A 166 12.05 -22.45 4.82
C ALA A 166 13.10 -22.72 3.74
N ASP A 167 14.36 -22.71 4.14
CA ASP A 167 15.48 -23.18 3.33
C ASP A 167 15.64 -24.70 3.50
N LEU A 168 15.68 -25.42 2.38
CA LEU A 168 15.84 -26.88 2.36
C LEU A 168 17.30 -27.31 2.19
N SER A 169 18.23 -26.35 2.05
CA SER A 169 19.67 -26.56 1.99
C SER A 169 20.05 -27.62 0.95
N CYS A 170 20.45 -28.80 1.42
CA CYS A 170 20.71 -29.98 0.60
C CYS A 170 19.97 -31.23 1.12
N TYR A 171 18.94 -31.06 1.96
CA TYR A 171 18.28 -32.18 2.65
C TYR A 171 17.72 -33.22 1.68
N TYR A 172 17.41 -32.80 0.45
CA TYR A 172 16.79 -33.60 -0.59
C TYR A 172 17.64 -33.71 -1.86
N ALA A 173 18.94 -33.39 -1.81
CA ALA A 173 19.85 -33.43 -2.95
C ALA A 173 20.02 -34.83 -3.60
N ASN A 174 19.51 -35.88 -2.96
CA ASN A 174 19.48 -37.26 -3.51
C ASN A 174 18.07 -37.88 -3.46
N ALA A 175 17.04 -37.06 -3.26
CA ALA A 175 15.66 -37.52 -3.12
C ALA A 175 15.13 -38.11 -4.43
N SER A 176 14.34 -39.17 -4.32
CA SER A 176 13.59 -39.70 -5.45
C SER A 176 12.38 -38.80 -5.77
N PRO A 177 11.81 -38.88 -6.99
CA PRO A 177 10.57 -38.18 -7.32
C PRO A 177 9.46 -38.41 -6.31
N ASN A 178 8.68 -37.37 -6.02
CA ASN A 178 7.57 -37.33 -5.07
C ASN A 178 7.99 -37.55 -3.60
N THR A 179 9.22 -37.20 -3.22
CA THR A 179 9.65 -37.31 -1.81
C THR A 179 8.95 -36.24 -0.98
N PRO A 180 8.20 -36.60 0.08
CA PRO A 180 7.50 -35.61 0.91
C PRO A 180 8.45 -34.66 1.64
N VAL A 181 7.98 -33.43 1.90
CA VAL A 181 8.64 -32.45 2.78
C VAL A 181 7.83 -32.32 4.08
N PRO A 182 8.11 -33.14 5.12
CA PRO A 182 7.29 -33.15 6.34
C PRO A 182 7.22 -31.80 7.05
N LEU A 183 8.27 -30.98 6.94
CA LEU A 183 8.32 -29.64 7.53
C LEU A 183 7.14 -28.75 7.09
N LEU A 184 6.68 -28.90 5.85
CA LEU A 184 5.66 -28.04 5.24
C LEU A 184 4.27 -28.68 5.18
N ILE A 185 4.09 -29.92 5.66
CA ILE A 185 2.85 -30.69 5.45
C ILE A 185 1.60 -30.03 6.05
N ALA A 186 1.74 -29.21 7.09
CA ALA A 186 0.64 -28.43 7.67
C ALA A 186 0.03 -27.40 6.68
N PHE A 187 0.77 -27.00 5.64
CA PHE A 187 0.33 -26.04 4.63
C PHE A 187 -0.14 -26.70 3.33
N GLY A 188 -0.16 -28.05 3.31
CA GLY A 188 -0.58 -28.87 2.17
C GLY A 188 0.48 -29.89 1.77
N ASN A 189 0.24 -30.60 0.67
CA ASN A 189 1.17 -31.64 0.22
C ASN A 189 2.32 -31.03 -0.60
N PHE A 190 3.52 -31.05 -0.04
CA PHE A 190 4.76 -30.66 -0.72
C PHE A 190 5.60 -31.90 -0.99
N THR A 191 6.06 -32.03 -2.23
CA THR A 191 7.00 -33.05 -2.64
C THR A 191 8.15 -32.43 -3.42
N VAL A 192 9.31 -33.03 -3.27
CA VAL A 192 10.56 -32.65 -3.93
C VAL A 192 11.23 -33.86 -4.57
N GLU A 193 12.13 -33.56 -5.48
CA GLU A 193 13.11 -34.50 -6.01
C GLU A 193 14.48 -33.82 -6.14
N ALA A 194 15.54 -34.62 -6.21
CA ALA A 194 16.87 -34.09 -6.49
C ALA A 194 16.91 -33.35 -7.82
N GLY A 195 17.81 -32.37 -7.95
CA GLY A 195 18.12 -31.73 -9.23
C GLY A 195 18.36 -32.75 -10.36
N ALA A 196 18.04 -32.37 -11.60
CA ALA A 196 18.16 -33.18 -12.82
C ALA A 196 19.53 -33.86 -12.94
N THR A 197 20.62 -33.17 -12.59
CA THR A 197 21.98 -33.72 -12.57
C THR A 197 22.57 -33.87 -11.17
N GLY A 198 21.81 -33.48 -10.13
CA GLY A 198 22.25 -33.42 -8.73
C GLY A 198 23.10 -32.19 -8.38
N CYS A 199 23.45 -31.35 -9.36
CA CYS A 199 24.17 -30.09 -9.22
C CYS A 199 23.86 -29.18 -10.42
N ASP A 200 22.61 -28.77 -10.52
CA ASP A 200 22.11 -27.98 -11.65
C ASP A 200 22.51 -26.51 -11.52
N SER A 201 22.50 -25.77 -12.62
CA SER A 201 23.01 -24.39 -12.64
C SER A 201 22.23 -23.45 -13.57
N ASP A 202 21.41 -23.99 -14.46
CA ASP A 202 20.64 -23.20 -15.41
C ASP A 202 19.25 -22.90 -14.83
N ILE A 203 19.03 -21.63 -14.43
CA ILE A 203 17.79 -21.20 -13.80
C ILE A 203 17.09 -20.10 -14.59
N ASN A 204 15.80 -19.91 -14.31
CA ASN A 204 15.02 -18.77 -14.79
C ASN A 204 14.08 -18.24 -13.71
N ILE A 205 14.19 -16.96 -13.39
CA ILE A 205 13.22 -16.22 -12.59
C ILE A 205 11.96 -16.05 -13.43
N VAL A 206 10.89 -16.73 -13.05
CA VAL A 206 9.59 -16.70 -13.74
C VAL A 206 8.65 -15.65 -13.18
N ASP A 207 8.92 -15.16 -11.96
CA ASP A 207 8.21 -14.06 -11.31
C ASP A 207 9.19 -13.00 -10.77
N PRO A 208 9.70 -12.09 -11.63
CA PRO A 208 10.68 -11.08 -11.23
C PRO A 208 10.12 -9.95 -10.36
N ALA A 209 8.79 -9.85 -10.22
CA ALA A 209 8.15 -8.88 -9.33
C ALA A 209 8.00 -9.42 -7.90
N ASN A 210 8.30 -10.70 -7.69
CA ASN A 210 8.14 -11.33 -6.39
C ASN A 210 9.13 -10.74 -5.37
N PRO A 211 8.70 -10.36 -4.16
CA PRO A 211 9.60 -9.83 -3.13
C PRO A 211 10.77 -10.76 -2.78
N VAL A 212 10.63 -12.08 -2.97
CA VAL A 212 11.69 -13.08 -2.73
C VAL A 212 12.91 -12.88 -3.63
N VAL A 213 12.75 -12.25 -4.80
CA VAL A 213 13.84 -12.02 -5.77
C VAL A 213 14.02 -10.54 -6.10
N ALA A 214 13.70 -9.65 -5.15
CA ALA A 214 13.72 -8.21 -5.35
C ALA A 214 15.12 -7.68 -5.75
N GLY A 215 15.30 -7.37 -7.03
CA GLY A 215 16.61 -6.92 -7.55
C GLY A 215 17.62 -8.05 -7.76
N ILE A 216 17.18 -9.31 -7.70
CA ILE A 216 17.96 -10.49 -8.07
C ILE A 216 17.81 -10.77 -9.57
N THR A 217 18.91 -11.18 -10.20
CA THR A 217 18.98 -11.50 -11.63
C THR A 217 19.18 -12.99 -11.85
N ASN A 218 18.84 -13.49 -13.05
CA ASN A 218 19.14 -14.89 -13.42
C ASN A 218 20.63 -15.23 -13.25
N SER A 219 21.53 -14.31 -13.61
CA SER A 219 22.97 -14.48 -13.40
C SER A 219 23.41 -14.43 -11.94
N GLY A 220 22.60 -13.85 -11.05
CA GLY A 220 22.88 -13.80 -9.63
C GLY A 220 22.57 -15.11 -8.91
N LEU A 221 21.63 -15.92 -9.42
CA LEU A 221 21.24 -17.22 -8.87
C LEU A 221 21.75 -18.41 -9.69
N GLY A 222 22.03 -18.24 -10.98
CA GLY A 222 22.56 -19.28 -11.84
C GLY A 222 24.09 -19.37 -11.83
N GLY A 223 24.61 -20.53 -12.22
CA GLY A 223 26.05 -20.74 -12.44
C GLY A 223 26.90 -20.81 -11.17
N TRP A 224 26.32 -21.19 -10.02
CA TRP A 224 27.05 -21.32 -8.75
C TRP A 224 27.92 -22.59 -8.68
N GLY A 225 27.85 -23.45 -9.70
CA GLY A 225 28.43 -24.79 -9.72
C GLY A 225 27.46 -25.87 -9.24
N CYS A 226 26.54 -25.52 -8.33
CA CYS A 226 25.32 -26.26 -7.94
C CYS A 226 24.29 -25.23 -7.42
N SER A 227 23.61 -24.51 -8.31
CA SER A 227 22.61 -23.49 -7.93
C SER A 227 21.31 -24.09 -7.40
N VAL A 228 21.02 -25.35 -7.72
CA VAL A 228 19.78 -26.05 -7.35
C VAL A 228 20.13 -27.42 -6.80
N HIS A 229 19.60 -27.74 -5.62
CA HIS A 229 19.81 -29.03 -4.95
C HIS A 229 18.56 -29.91 -5.00
N GLU A 230 17.40 -29.30 -4.84
CA GLU A 230 16.12 -29.98 -5.01
C GLU A 230 15.10 -29.07 -5.67
N VAL A 231 14.20 -29.68 -6.44
CA VAL A 231 13.08 -29.01 -7.09
C VAL A 231 11.77 -29.52 -6.51
N PHE A 232 10.79 -28.65 -6.40
CA PHE A 232 9.43 -29.00 -6.03
C PHE A 232 8.72 -29.65 -7.22
N ASP A 233 8.37 -30.92 -7.10
CA ASP A 233 7.60 -31.68 -8.09
C ASP A 233 6.12 -31.85 -7.69
N GLY A 234 5.74 -31.34 -6.51
CA GLY A 234 4.36 -31.19 -6.06
C GLY A 234 4.23 -30.14 -4.95
N TYR A 235 3.23 -29.27 -5.05
CA TYR A 235 2.91 -28.24 -4.05
C TYR A 235 1.45 -27.78 -4.18
N PRO A 236 0.85 -27.19 -3.13
CA PRO A 236 -0.54 -26.72 -3.16
C PRO A 236 -0.75 -25.56 -4.15
N SER A 237 -1.97 -25.41 -4.68
CA SER A 237 -2.34 -24.36 -5.65
C SER A 237 -2.17 -22.92 -5.13
N GLY A 238 -2.11 -22.73 -3.81
CA GLY A 238 -1.83 -21.44 -3.18
C GLY A 238 -0.36 -21.00 -3.30
N PHE A 239 0.52 -21.85 -3.85
CA PHE A 239 1.92 -21.54 -4.10
C PHE A 239 2.19 -21.40 -5.59
N ALA A 240 3.06 -20.46 -5.94
CA ALA A 240 3.50 -20.21 -7.31
C ALA A 240 5.02 -20.36 -7.44
N PRO A 241 5.51 -20.80 -8.61
CA PRO A 241 6.94 -20.82 -8.90
C PRO A 241 7.47 -19.37 -8.98
N VAL A 242 8.57 -19.10 -8.29
CA VAL A 242 9.30 -17.82 -8.38
C VAL A 242 10.54 -17.98 -9.26
N VAL A 243 11.28 -19.07 -9.05
CA VAL A 243 12.45 -19.44 -9.84
C VAL A 243 12.39 -20.92 -10.20
N THR A 244 12.67 -21.23 -11.46
CA THR A 244 12.67 -22.58 -12.00
C THR A 244 14.06 -23.01 -12.43
N ASP A 245 14.38 -24.26 -12.16
CA ASP A 245 15.45 -25.01 -12.79
C ASP A 245 15.07 -25.38 -14.23
N THR A 246 15.90 -24.98 -15.17
CA THR A 246 15.73 -25.18 -16.61
C THR A 246 16.59 -26.33 -17.17
N ASP A 247 17.41 -26.97 -16.33
CA ASP A 247 18.05 -28.25 -16.65
C ASP A 247 17.00 -29.38 -16.75
N PHE A 248 15.82 -29.21 -16.13
CA PHE A 248 14.65 -30.04 -16.35
C PHE A 248 13.87 -29.70 -17.63
N SER A 249 13.27 -30.73 -18.24
CA SER A 249 12.30 -30.58 -19.32
C SER A 249 11.03 -31.41 -19.05
N PRO A 250 9.90 -30.78 -18.69
CA PRO A 250 9.69 -29.35 -18.49
C PRO A 250 10.41 -28.80 -17.24
N ALA A 251 10.75 -27.50 -17.25
CA ALA A 251 11.38 -26.81 -16.12
C ALA A 251 10.58 -26.98 -14.82
N LYS A 252 11.28 -27.10 -13.69
CA LYS A 252 10.68 -27.34 -12.36
C LYS A 252 11.07 -26.24 -11.37
N PRO A 253 10.18 -25.80 -10.47
CA PRO A 253 10.51 -24.77 -9.50
C PRO A 253 11.44 -25.28 -8.40
N TYR A 254 12.41 -24.48 -7.99
CA TYR A 254 13.18 -24.71 -6.76
C TYR A 254 12.99 -23.58 -5.74
N ILE A 255 12.37 -22.46 -6.16
CA ILE A 255 11.90 -21.42 -5.24
C ILE A 255 10.41 -21.24 -5.50
N ILE A 256 9.61 -21.44 -4.46
CA ILE A 256 8.16 -21.21 -4.48
C ILE A 256 7.75 -20.28 -3.34
N SER A 257 6.68 -19.53 -3.54
CA SER A 257 6.07 -18.75 -2.47
C SER A 257 4.55 -18.71 -2.62
N ASN A 258 3.85 -18.44 -1.51
CA ASN A 258 2.44 -18.07 -1.54
C ASN A 258 2.24 -16.54 -1.68
N LEU A 259 3.33 -15.79 -1.87
CA LEU A 259 3.32 -14.38 -2.23
C LEU A 259 3.06 -14.29 -3.72
N GLY A 260 1.79 -14.26 -4.10
CA GLY A 260 1.41 -13.97 -5.47
C GLY A 260 1.79 -12.54 -5.84
N THR A 261 2.46 -12.37 -6.98
CA THR A 261 2.39 -11.09 -7.70
C THR A 261 1.16 -11.12 -8.59
N CYS A 262 0.38 -10.04 -8.59
CA CYS A 262 -0.73 -9.83 -9.52
C CYS A 262 -0.20 -9.63 -10.96
N SER A 263 0.45 -10.63 -11.53
CA SER A 263 1.31 -10.46 -12.72
C SER A 263 0.59 -10.60 -14.06
N LYS A 264 -0.70 -10.97 -14.10
CA LYS A 264 -1.46 -11.04 -15.36
C LYS A 264 -2.92 -10.61 -15.22
N VAL A 265 -3.14 -9.32 -15.07
CA VAL A 265 -4.51 -8.79 -15.18
C VAL A 265 -4.87 -8.59 -16.65
N THR A 266 -5.79 -9.40 -17.16
CA THR A 266 -6.49 -9.12 -18.42
C THR A 266 -7.95 -8.89 -18.13
N ALA A 267 -8.27 -7.74 -17.58
CA ALA A 267 -9.65 -7.35 -17.41
C ALA A 267 -10.16 -6.73 -18.71
N GLN A 268 -10.85 -7.56 -19.50
CA GLN A 268 -11.64 -7.10 -20.64
C GLN A 268 -13.08 -6.97 -20.17
N VAL A 269 -13.53 -5.73 -19.97
CA VAL A 269 -14.95 -5.44 -19.74
C VAL A 269 -15.73 -5.75 -21.02
N ALA A 270 -16.33 -6.93 -21.10
CA ALA A 270 -17.27 -7.24 -22.17
C ALA A 270 -18.62 -6.54 -21.90
N VAL A 271 -19.32 -6.13 -22.94
CA VAL A 271 -20.67 -5.56 -22.83
C VAL A 271 -21.68 -6.53 -23.42
N ASP A 272 -22.67 -6.93 -22.63
CA ASP A 272 -23.95 -7.45 -23.14
C ASP A 272 -25.03 -6.46 -22.71
N SER A 273 -25.75 -5.88 -23.67
CA SER A 273 -26.98 -5.05 -23.70
C SER A 273 -27.37 -4.13 -22.51
N ALA A 274 -26.81 -4.30 -21.32
CA ALA A 274 -26.92 -3.50 -20.11
C ALA A 274 -25.73 -3.64 -19.11
N LEU A 275 -24.82 -4.63 -19.22
CA LEU A 275 -23.89 -5.04 -18.13
C LEU A 275 -22.43 -5.25 -18.55
N VAL A 276 -21.53 -5.17 -17.55
CA VAL A 276 -20.15 -5.69 -17.61
C VAL A 276 -20.22 -7.23 -17.56
N SER A 277 -20.10 -7.90 -18.69
CA SER A 277 -20.35 -9.35 -18.82
C SER A 277 -19.10 -10.23 -18.76
N ALA A 278 -17.91 -9.63 -18.68
CA ALA A 278 -16.69 -10.35 -18.34
C ALA A 278 -15.72 -9.37 -17.70
N MET A 279 -15.05 -9.80 -16.64
CA MET A 279 -13.79 -9.24 -16.18
C MET A 279 -12.98 -10.46 -15.74
N ASN A 280 -11.76 -10.63 -16.23
CA ASN A 280 -10.90 -11.74 -15.81
C ASN A 280 -9.75 -11.16 -14.98
N VAL A 281 -9.74 -11.47 -13.69
CA VAL A 281 -8.59 -11.21 -12.82
C VAL A 281 -7.85 -12.53 -12.67
N SER A 282 -6.84 -12.75 -13.50
CA SER A 282 -6.00 -13.96 -13.45
C SER A 282 -4.71 -13.71 -12.67
N GLY A 283 -4.40 -14.60 -11.72
CA GLY A 283 -3.22 -14.54 -10.85
C GLY A 283 -3.59 -14.85 -9.41
N THR A 284 -2.60 -15.25 -8.59
CA THR A 284 -2.77 -15.48 -7.15
C THR A 284 -2.87 -14.17 -6.37
N CYS A 285 -3.75 -13.26 -6.82
CA CYS A 285 -3.97 -11.96 -6.21
C CYS A 285 -4.63 -12.09 -4.84
N PHE A 286 -5.54 -13.05 -4.68
CA PHE A 286 -6.38 -13.16 -3.48
C PHE A 286 -6.07 -14.45 -2.74
N ALA A 287 -6.19 -14.42 -1.41
CA ALA A 287 -6.14 -15.64 -0.62
C ALA A 287 -7.36 -16.52 -0.96
N PRO A 288 -7.22 -17.86 -0.93
CA PRO A 288 -8.34 -18.77 -1.14
C PRO A 288 -9.54 -18.45 -0.25
N GLY A 289 -10.71 -18.24 -0.83
CA GLY A 289 -11.95 -17.93 -0.08
C GLY A 289 -12.05 -16.51 0.50
N GLU A 290 -11.10 -15.62 0.19
CA GLU A 290 -11.14 -14.22 0.60
C GLU A 290 -12.32 -13.47 -0.04
N ARG A 291 -12.87 -12.49 0.70
CA ARG A 291 -13.86 -11.55 0.16
C ARG A 291 -13.15 -10.57 -0.76
N VAL A 292 -13.62 -10.46 -1.99
CA VAL A 292 -13.08 -9.54 -2.99
C VAL A 292 -14.17 -8.56 -3.40
N ASP A 293 -13.88 -7.27 -3.27
CA ASP A 293 -14.78 -6.18 -3.62
C ASP A 293 -14.46 -5.62 -4.99
N VAL A 294 -15.51 -5.25 -5.70
CA VAL A 294 -15.43 -4.50 -6.96
C VAL A 294 -15.98 -3.12 -6.72
N LEU A 295 -15.11 -2.13 -6.80
CA LEU A 295 -15.39 -0.73 -6.48
C LEU A 295 -15.22 0.12 -7.73
N LEU A 296 -16.16 1.04 -7.95
CA LEU A 296 -16.00 2.10 -8.93
C LEU A 296 -15.77 3.42 -8.21
N ASN A 297 -14.60 4.00 -8.38
CA ASN A 297 -14.30 5.32 -7.85
C ASN A 297 -14.87 6.36 -8.79
N THR A 298 -15.79 7.13 -8.24
CA THR A 298 -16.54 8.18 -8.91
C THR A 298 -16.20 9.52 -8.26
N GLU A 299 -16.74 10.60 -8.82
CA GLU A 299 -16.71 11.93 -8.22
C GLU A 299 -17.33 11.96 -6.81
N ALA A 300 -18.25 11.04 -6.55
CA ALA A 300 -18.89 10.84 -5.26
C ALA A 300 -18.16 9.80 -4.38
N GLY A 301 -16.94 9.44 -4.73
CA GLY A 301 -16.15 8.43 -4.02
C GLY A 301 -16.36 7.00 -4.51
N ALA A 302 -15.87 6.03 -3.73
CA ALA A 302 -15.89 4.62 -4.08
C ALA A 302 -17.31 4.02 -3.94
N ILE A 303 -17.84 3.48 -5.03
CA ILE A 303 -19.13 2.79 -5.08
C ILE A 303 -18.90 1.28 -5.13
N LEU A 304 -19.39 0.55 -4.13
CA LEU A 304 -19.38 -0.91 -4.17
C LEU A 304 -20.37 -1.41 -5.23
N LEU A 305 -19.84 -1.93 -6.33
CA LEU A 305 -20.62 -2.53 -7.42
C LEU A 305 -21.01 -3.98 -7.12
N GLY A 306 -20.21 -4.66 -6.30
CA GLY A 306 -20.47 -6.02 -5.89
C GLY A 306 -19.34 -6.62 -5.08
N THR A 307 -19.68 -7.66 -4.34
CA THR A 307 -18.76 -8.47 -3.55
C THR A 307 -18.79 -9.90 -4.08
N ILE A 308 -17.62 -10.49 -4.23
CA ILE A 308 -17.42 -11.87 -4.66
C ILE A 308 -16.48 -12.59 -3.69
N THR A 309 -16.36 -13.90 -3.83
CA THR A 309 -15.44 -14.73 -3.03
C THR A 309 -14.40 -15.34 -3.96
N ALA A 310 -13.12 -15.15 -3.65
CA ALA A 310 -12.04 -15.78 -4.41
C ALA A 310 -12.18 -17.31 -4.37
N GLY A 311 -11.90 -17.97 -5.50
CA GLY A 311 -11.92 -19.42 -5.59
C GLY A 311 -10.93 -20.09 -4.63
N ALA A 312 -11.03 -21.41 -4.49
CA ALA A 312 -10.10 -22.19 -3.66
C ALA A 312 -8.63 -22.12 -4.15
N ASP A 313 -8.43 -21.64 -5.37
CA ASP A 313 -7.15 -21.38 -6.02
C ASP A 313 -6.71 -19.90 -5.96
N GLY A 314 -7.46 -19.04 -5.25
CA GLY A 314 -7.17 -17.61 -5.14
C GLY A 314 -7.51 -16.80 -6.39
N ASN A 315 -8.11 -17.43 -7.42
CA ASN A 315 -8.50 -16.76 -8.65
C ASN A 315 -9.93 -16.22 -8.57
N VAL A 316 -10.19 -15.18 -9.37
CA VAL A 316 -11.53 -14.63 -9.63
C VAL A 316 -11.81 -14.72 -11.13
N SER A 317 -12.80 -15.51 -11.51
CA SER A 317 -13.16 -15.74 -12.91
C SER A 317 -14.22 -14.75 -13.42
N ALA A 318 -14.32 -14.58 -14.74
CA ALA A 318 -15.40 -13.80 -15.35
C ALA A 318 -16.81 -14.29 -14.99
N SER A 319 -16.99 -15.58 -14.70
CA SER A 319 -18.28 -16.11 -14.22
C SER A 319 -18.63 -15.65 -12.81
N ASP A 320 -17.64 -15.43 -11.93
CA ASP A 320 -17.87 -14.94 -10.57
C ASP A 320 -18.33 -13.47 -10.59
N LEU A 321 -17.88 -12.73 -11.61
CA LEU A 321 -18.18 -11.30 -11.81
C LEU A 321 -19.45 -11.04 -12.63
N HIS A 322 -20.14 -12.07 -13.13
CA HIS A 322 -21.34 -11.95 -13.98
C HIS A 322 -22.54 -11.24 -13.30
N GLY A 323 -22.49 -11.04 -11.99
CA GLY A 323 -23.51 -10.31 -11.21
C GLY A 323 -23.17 -8.86 -10.90
N VAL A 324 -21.97 -8.37 -11.22
CA VAL A 324 -21.52 -7.01 -10.89
C VAL A 324 -21.99 -6.03 -11.97
N ILE A 325 -22.79 -5.04 -11.56
CA ILE A 325 -23.46 -4.11 -12.46
C ILE A 325 -22.91 -2.71 -12.21
N VAL A 326 -22.47 -2.02 -13.26
CA VAL A 326 -22.23 -0.56 -13.19
C VAL A 326 -23.58 0.13 -13.43
N PRO A 327 -24.19 0.76 -12.42
CA PRO A 327 -25.46 1.46 -12.61
C PRO A 327 -25.27 2.70 -13.50
N ARG A 328 -26.33 3.16 -14.18
CA ARG A 328 -26.27 4.41 -14.97
C ARG A 328 -26.12 5.67 -14.12
N SER A 329 -26.55 5.56 -12.87
CA SER A 329 -26.46 6.60 -11.87
C SER A 329 -26.53 5.97 -10.49
N PHE A 330 -25.80 6.54 -9.54
CA PHE A 330 -25.86 6.18 -8.13
C PHE A 330 -26.81 7.12 -7.41
N TYR A 331 -27.35 6.65 -6.29
CA TYR A 331 -28.21 7.44 -5.43
C TYR A 331 -27.47 7.70 -4.12
N ILE A 332 -27.22 8.96 -3.84
CA ILE A 332 -26.47 9.37 -2.66
C ILE A 332 -27.46 9.99 -1.69
N PRO A 333 -27.80 9.31 -0.60
CA PRO A 333 -28.61 9.92 0.44
C PRO A 333 -27.78 10.95 1.18
N PHE A 334 -28.35 12.13 1.40
CA PHE A 334 -27.75 13.08 2.33
C PHE A 334 -28.23 12.73 3.73
N THR A 335 -27.29 12.49 4.64
CA THR A 335 -27.62 12.24 6.05
C THR A 335 -27.98 13.55 6.74
N THR A 336 -27.54 14.69 6.18
CA THR A 336 -27.48 16.00 6.84
C THR A 336 -27.23 17.12 5.83
N GLY A 337 -27.58 18.38 6.14
CA GLY A 337 -27.20 19.57 5.34
C GLY A 337 -28.32 20.22 4.51
N PHE A 338 -29.35 19.48 4.10
CA PHE A 338 -30.44 20.04 3.28
C PHE A 338 -31.82 19.82 3.90
N ALA A 339 -32.45 20.89 4.40
CA ALA A 339 -33.83 20.81 4.93
C ALA A 339 -34.88 20.41 3.88
N SER A 340 -34.54 20.42 2.58
CA SER A 340 -35.46 20.12 1.47
C SER A 340 -34.94 19.11 0.44
N LEU A 341 -33.73 18.54 0.61
CA LEU A 341 -33.19 17.54 -0.31
C LEU A 341 -32.75 16.30 0.50
N SER A 342 -33.32 15.14 0.19
CA SER A 342 -32.96 13.88 0.85
C SER A 342 -31.81 13.15 0.17
N SER A 343 -31.41 13.57 -1.02
CA SER A 343 -30.46 12.85 -1.87
C SER A 343 -30.09 13.57 -3.16
N VAL A 344 -28.97 13.17 -3.75
CA VAL A 344 -28.58 13.48 -5.14
C VAL A 344 -28.51 12.21 -5.99
N THR A 345 -28.81 12.34 -7.29
CA THR A 345 -28.60 11.27 -8.27
C THR A 345 -27.39 11.64 -9.12
N VAL A 346 -26.31 10.85 -9.01
CA VAL A 346 -25.04 11.13 -9.69
C VAL A 346 -24.92 10.20 -10.90
N PRO A 347 -24.82 10.72 -12.13
CA PRO A 347 -24.77 9.89 -13.34
C PRO A 347 -23.37 9.36 -13.64
N VAL A 348 -23.25 8.13 -14.14
CA VAL A 348 -22.02 7.67 -14.82
C VAL A 348 -21.97 8.32 -16.20
N ARG A 349 -20.95 9.16 -16.44
CA ARG A 349 -20.85 10.01 -17.62
C ARG A 349 -20.12 9.31 -18.76
N SER A 350 -20.65 9.47 -19.97
CA SER A 350 -20.00 8.92 -21.17
C SER A 350 -18.68 9.64 -21.44
N GLY A 351 -17.59 8.90 -21.63
CA GLY A 351 -16.26 9.42 -21.98
C GLY A 351 -15.43 9.94 -20.81
N TYR A 352 -15.95 9.89 -19.59
CA TYR A 352 -15.18 10.21 -18.38
C TYR A 352 -14.29 9.03 -17.99
N SER A 353 -13.11 9.33 -17.45
CA SER A 353 -12.20 8.34 -16.88
C SER A 353 -12.58 8.05 -15.43
N TYR A 354 -12.92 6.81 -15.15
CA TYR A 354 -13.17 6.29 -13.81
C TYR A 354 -12.06 5.31 -13.42
N GLN A 355 -11.90 5.08 -12.12
CA GLN A 355 -11.05 4.02 -11.60
C GLN A 355 -11.93 2.88 -11.11
N LEU A 356 -11.69 1.66 -11.61
CA LEU A 356 -12.36 0.44 -11.22
C LEU A 356 -11.35 -0.43 -10.46
N ASP A 357 -11.63 -0.67 -9.19
CA ASP A 357 -10.75 -1.41 -8.29
C ASP A 357 -11.37 -2.77 -7.96
N VAL A 358 -10.55 -3.81 -7.96
CA VAL A 358 -10.92 -5.15 -7.51
C VAL A 358 -9.96 -5.56 -6.42
N ILE A 359 -10.40 -5.50 -5.17
CA ILE A 359 -9.52 -5.52 -3.99
C ILE A 359 -9.95 -6.65 -3.03
N GLY A 360 -8.98 -7.45 -2.58
CA GLY A 360 -9.17 -8.46 -1.56
C GLY A 360 -9.16 -7.86 -0.15
N SER A 361 -10.08 -8.31 0.71
CA SER A 361 -10.27 -7.81 2.08
C SER A 361 -9.16 -8.17 3.08
N THR A 362 -8.49 -9.31 2.88
CA THR A 362 -7.47 -9.89 3.76
C THR A 362 -6.10 -9.27 3.48
N SER A 363 -5.69 -9.26 2.23
CA SER A 363 -4.34 -8.80 1.84
C SER A 363 -4.33 -7.36 1.33
N GLY A 364 -5.46 -6.84 0.81
CA GLY A 364 -5.48 -5.59 0.05
C GLY A 364 -4.88 -5.72 -1.35
N ASN A 365 -4.43 -6.92 -1.71
CA ASN A 365 -4.01 -7.22 -3.07
C ASN A 365 -5.22 -7.14 -4.00
N GLY A 366 -4.95 -6.81 -5.24
CA GLY A 366 -6.00 -6.57 -6.20
C GLY A 366 -5.49 -5.95 -7.47
N VAL A 367 -6.40 -5.24 -8.12
CA VAL A 367 -6.17 -4.60 -9.40
C VAL A 367 -6.89 -3.29 -9.42
N SER A 368 -6.18 -2.24 -9.84
CA SER A 368 -6.79 -0.98 -10.21
C SER A 368 -6.76 -0.77 -11.72
N MET A 369 -7.86 -0.26 -12.28
CA MET A 369 -8.01 -0.03 -13.70
C MET A 369 -8.58 1.34 -14.01
N GLN A 370 -8.02 2.03 -14.99
CA GLN A 370 -8.70 3.17 -15.59
C GLN A 370 -9.66 2.71 -16.69
N VAL A 371 -10.93 3.04 -16.53
CA VAL A 371 -12.03 2.66 -17.44
C VAL A 371 -12.76 3.91 -17.95
N GLN A 372 -13.25 3.86 -19.19
CA GLN A 372 -14.18 4.86 -19.73
C GLN A 372 -15.41 4.16 -20.28
N PHE A 373 -16.59 4.65 -19.91
CA PHE A 373 -17.87 4.13 -20.37
C PHE A 373 -18.36 4.93 -21.59
N GLN A 374 -18.92 4.24 -22.59
CA GLN A 374 -19.60 4.86 -23.72
C GLN A 374 -21.08 4.46 -23.70
N PHE A 375 -21.97 5.44 -23.66
CA PHE A 375 -23.42 5.20 -23.71
C PHE A 375 -23.98 5.58 -25.08
N GLY A 376 -24.83 4.72 -25.64
CA GLY A 376 -25.54 4.98 -26.89
C GLY A 376 -26.69 5.98 -26.72
N SER A 377 -27.35 6.36 -27.82
CA SER A 377 -28.45 7.34 -27.83
C SER A 377 -29.70 6.91 -27.03
N SER A 378 -29.85 5.62 -26.75
CA SER A 378 -30.87 5.03 -25.85
C SER A 378 -30.42 5.00 -24.37
N GLY A 379 -29.24 5.55 -24.07
CA GLY A 379 -28.58 5.48 -22.77
C GLY A 379 -28.00 4.09 -22.43
N THR A 380 -28.14 3.10 -23.30
CA THR A 380 -27.58 1.75 -23.08
C THR A 380 -26.06 1.80 -23.18
N LEU A 381 -25.36 1.08 -22.29
CA LEU A 381 -23.91 0.95 -22.36
C LEU A 381 -23.53 0.32 -23.70
N ALA A 382 -22.82 1.08 -24.53
CA ALA A 382 -22.44 0.74 -25.88
C ALA A 382 -20.99 0.23 -25.97
N GLY A 383 -20.17 0.51 -24.96
CA GLY A 383 -18.81 0.00 -24.85
C GLY A 383 -18.10 0.48 -23.59
N VAL A 384 -17.02 -0.21 -23.24
CA VAL A 384 -16.07 0.20 -22.20
C VAL A 384 -14.66 0.09 -22.77
N SER A 385 -13.84 1.12 -22.55
CA SER A 385 -12.42 1.07 -22.89
C SER A 385 -11.56 1.08 -21.62
N THR A 386 -10.56 0.20 -21.58
CA THR A 386 -9.57 0.15 -20.51
C THR A 386 -8.29 0.85 -20.98
N ALA A 387 -7.86 1.89 -20.27
CA ALA A 387 -6.69 2.68 -20.67
C ALA A 387 -5.39 2.15 -20.03
N LYS A 388 -5.48 1.68 -18.78
CA LYS A 388 -4.35 1.16 -18.00
C LYS A 388 -4.88 0.24 -16.90
N SER A 389 -4.22 -0.89 -16.65
CA SER A 389 -4.42 -1.72 -15.46
C SER A 389 -3.12 -1.79 -14.68
N THR A 390 -3.22 -1.84 -13.36
CA THR A 390 -2.08 -1.94 -12.45
C THR A 390 -2.46 -2.86 -11.32
N ALA A 391 -1.61 -3.85 -11.05
CA ALA A 391 -1.70 -4.64 -9.83
C ALA A 391 -1.65 -3.71 -8.62
N THR A 392 -2.65 -3.78 -7.75
CA THR A 392 -2.50 -3.25 -6.40
C THR A 392 -1.97 -4.41 -5.57
N VAL A 393 -0.72 -4.30 -5.11
CA VAL A 393 -0.27 -5.16 -4.03
C VAL A 393 -0.79 -4.49 -2.77
N GLY A 394 -1.42 -5.27 -1.91
CA GLY A 394 -1.67 -4.90 -0.53
C GLY A 394 -0.46 -4.18 0.00
N THR A 395 -0.68 -3.02 0.61
CA THR A 395 0.40 -2.13 1.01
C THR A 395 1.44 -2.94 1.80
N ASN A 396 2.63 -3.13 1.22
CA ASN A 396 3.80 -3.62 1.92
C ASN A 396 4.22 -2.52 2.89
N CYS A 397 3.45 -2.35 3.96
CA CYS A 397 3.56 -1.27 4.91
C CYS A 397 4.86 -1.42 5.71
N ALA A 398 5.97 -1.06 5.09
CA ALA A 398 7.20 -0.81 5.82
C ALA A 398 6.96 0.43 6.69
N ARG A 399 7.06 0.24 8.01
CA ARG A 399 7.04 1.36 8.96
C ARG A 399 8.27 2.22 8.69
N PRO A 400 8.14 3.56 8.52
CA PRO A 400 9.31 4.42 8.52
C PRO A 400 10.04 4.29 9.86
N SER A 401 11.38 4.30 9.84
CA SER A 401 12.16 4.36 11.08
C SER A 401 11.89 5.71 11.75
N ALA A 402 11.10 5.71 12.81
CA ALA A 402 10.83 6.90 13.61
C ALA A 402 12.14 7.44 14.20
N ILE A 403 12.50 8.66 13.83
CA ILE A 403 13.52 9.43 14.55
C ILE A 403 12.80 10.08 15.72
N ALA A 404 13.04 9.63 16.94
CA ALA A 404 12.39 10.18 18.12
C ALA A 404 12.90 11.59 18.44
N GLY A 405 12.05 12.59 18.22
CA GLY A 405 12.11 13.93 18.77
C GLY A 405 11.36 14.02 20.11
N PRO A 406 11.63 15.04 20.93
CA PRO A 406 10.91 15.24 22.18
C PRO A 406 9.44 15.64 21.91
N PRO A 407 8.45 15.05 22.61
CA PRO A 407 7.06 15.49 22.53
C PRO A 407 6.92 16.98 22.86
N VAL A 408 6.07 17.70 22.11
CA VAL A 408 5.76 19.11 22.34
C VAL A 408 4.37 19.20 22.94
N PRO A 409 4.21 19.54 24.23
CA PRO A 409 2.89 19.65 24.86
C PRO A 409 1.98 20.63 24.12
N LEU A 410 0.67 20.33 24.07
CA LEU A 410 -0.30 21.21 23.43
C LEU A 410 -0.24 22.65 24.00
N PRO A 411 -0.16 23.68 23.15
CA PRO A 411 0.05 25.06 23.60
C PRO A 411 -1.19 25.71 24.22
N GLY A 412 -2.36 25.08 24.16
CA GLY A 412 -3.65 25.67 24.55
C GLY A 412 -4.19 26.66 23.51
N THR A 413 -5.15 27.50 23.91
CA THR A 413 -5.78 28.47 23.01
C THR A 413 -4.75 29.38 22.32
N LEU A 414 -4.85 29.47 21.00
CA LEU A 414 -4.00 30.30 20.16
C LEU A 414 -4.68 31.63 19.80
N HIS A 415 -3.87 32.65 19.58
CA HIS A 415 -4.28 33.93 19.00
C HIS A 415 -3.13 34.52 18.17
N THR A 416 -3.40 35.56 17.40
CA THR A 416 -2.37 36.26 16.61
C THR A 416 -1.99 37.58 17.25
N ASP A 417 -0.69 37.85 17.33
CA ASP A 417 -0.14 39.20 17.60
C ASP A 417 0.78 39.62 16.43
N GLY A 418 0.29 40.57 15.63
CA GLY A 418 0.91 40.97 14.38
C GLY A 418 1.09 39.79 13.42
N ARG A 419 2.34 39.36 13.21
CA ARG A 419 2.69 38.23 12.33
C ARG A 419 2.90 36.90 13.07
N TRP A 420 2.76 36.90 14.39
CA TRP A 420 3.06 35.75 15.23
C TRP A 420 1.77 35.06 15.67
N ILE A 421 1.86 33.74 15.82
CA ILE A 421 0.88 32.95 16.55
C ILE A 421 1.41 32.80 17.97
N GLU A 422 0.59 33.13 18.95
CA GLU A 422 0.92 33.07 20.37
C GLU A 422 -0.15 32.28 21.13
N ASN A 423 0.25 31.60 22.20
CA ASN A 423 -0.71 30.96 23.09
C ASN A 423 -1.27 31.95 24.12
N ALA A 424 -2.21 31.49 24.97
CA ALA A 424 -2.83 32.33 25.99
C ALA A 424 -1.86 32.96 27.02
N SER A 425 -0.63 32.46 27.16
CA SER A 425 0.40 33.05 28.03
C SER A 425 1.31 34.07 27.33
N GLY A 426 1.09 34.33 26.03
CA GLY A 426 1.92 35.21 25.20
C GLY A 426 3.21 34.55 24.70
N ALA A 427 3.32 33.22 24.79
CA ALA A 427 4.44 32.50 24.23
C ALA A 427 4.22 32.23 22.73
N ARG A 428 5.24 32.49 21.91
CA ARG A 428 5.18 32.22 20.47
C ARG A 428 5.08 30.73 20.19
N VAL A 429 4.13 30.39 19.34
CA VAL A 429 3.91 29.04 18.82
C VAL A 429 4.25 29.04 17.34
N LYS A 430 5.08 28.08 16.91
CA LYS A 430 5.36 27.83 15.50
C LYS A 430 4.71 26.51 15.13
N LEU A 431 3.79 26.54 14.16
CA LEU A 431 3.26 25.32 13.57
C LEU A 431 4.34 24.68 12.68
N VAL A 432 4.72 23.46 13.03
CA VAL A 432 5.60 22.58 12.28
C VAL A 432 4.71 21.45 11.81
N SER A 433 4.18 21.58 10.59
CA SER A 433 3.03 20.80 10.13
C SER A 433 3.39 19.76 9.08
N VAL A 434 2.65 18.65 9.09
CA VAL A 434 2.47 17.75 7.94
C VAL A 434 1.04 17.84 7.41
N ASN A 435 0.82 17.42 6.16
CA ASN A 435 -0.52 17.14 5.66
C ASN A 435 -0.79 15.64 5.81
N TRP A 436 -1.94 15.26 6.39
CA TRP A 436 -2.39 13.88 6.42
C TRP A 436 -3.66 13.75 5.57
N TYR A 437 -3.45 13.58 4.26
CA TYR A 437 -4.50 13.54 3.26
C TYR A 437 -5.18 12.15 3.20
N GLY A 438 -6.30 12.06 2.49
CA GLY A 438 -7.07 10.85 2.19
C GLY A 438 -8.55 11.03 2.47
N ALA A 439 -8.91 11.68 3.58
CA ALA A 439 -10.30 11.86 3.99
C ALA A 439 -11.11 12.76 3.05
N GLU A 440 -10.44 13.64 2.31
CA GLU A 440 -11.03 14.46 1.26
C GLU A 440 -11.27 13.70 -0.06
N GLN A 441 -10.72 12.51 -0.21
CA GLN A 441 -10.76 11.72 -1.44
C GLN A 441 -11.83 10.63 -1.37
N ALA A 442 -11.90 9.82 -2.44
CA ALA A 442 -12.82 8.69 -2.56
C ALA A 442 -12.66 7.63 -1.47
N ASP A 443 -11.55 7.66 -0.73
CA ASP A 443 -11.27 6.77 0.41
C ASP A 443 -12.08 7.16 1.66
N PHE A 444 -12.49 8.43 1.77
CA PHE A 444 -13.21 9.05 2.90
C PHE A 444 -12.54 8.93 4.29
N VAL A 445 -11.34 8.35 4.35
CA VAL A 445 -10.53 8.23 5.56
C VAL A 445 -9.08 8.67 5.28
N PRO A 446 -8.34 9.18 6.28
CA PRO A 446 -6.93 9.52 6.07
C PRO A 446 -6.13 8.30 5.62
N GLY A 447 -5.18 8.50 4.71
CA GLY A 447 -4.38 7.39 4.16
C GLY A 447 -3.52 6.70 5.22
N GLY A 448 -3.20 5.43 5.01
CA GLY A 448 -2.32 4.65 5.88
C GLY A 448 -3.01 3.93 7.04
N LEU A 449 -4.33 4.09 7.23
CA LEU A 449 -5.11 3.33 8.23
C LEU A 449 -5.25 1.84 7.88
N ASP A 450 -4.90 1.47 6.66
CA ASP A 450 -4.74 0.10 6.20
C ASP A 450 -3.42 -0.51 6.65
N CYS A 451 -2.45 0.34 7.00
CA CYS A 451 -1.07 -0.02 7.30
C CYS A 451 -0.70 0.02 8.78
N GLN A 452 -1.16 1.06 9.49
CA GLN A 452 -0.75 1.34 10.85
C GLN A 452 -1.99 1.71 11.67
N SER A 453 -1.93 1.45 12.98
CA SER A 453 -2.99 1.95 13.86
C SER A 453 -2.98 3.48 13.85
N ILE A 454 -4.15 4.11 14.03
CA ILE A 454 -4.25 5.59 14.13
C ILE A 454 -3.23 6.12 15.15
N ALA A 455 -3.15 5.46 16.31
CA ALA A 455 -2.23 5.84 17.39
C ALA A 455 -0.76 5.78 16.95
N ALA A 456 -0.36 4.75 16.19
CA ALA A 456 1.01 4.64 15.69
C ALA A 456 1.36 5.79 14.74
N ILE A 457 0.46 6.15 13.82
CA ILE A 457 0.67 7.27 12.89
C ILE A 457 0.72 8.60 13.64
N ALA A 458 -0.21 8.84 14.57
CA ALA A 458 -0.24 10.06 15.37
C ALA A 458 1.04 10.23 16.20
N HIS A 459 1.52 9.16 16.84
CA HIS A 459 2.79 9.17 17.55
C HIS A 459 3.98 9.36 16.62
N GLU A 460 4.00 8.74 15.45
CA GLU A 460 5.07 8.90 14.48
C GLU A 460 5.21 10.35 13.98
N ILE A 461 4.08 11.04 13.78
CA ILE A 461 4.08 12.47 13.43
C ILE A 461 4.70 13.30 14.56
N GLY A 462 4.28 13.06 15.81
CA GLY A 462 4.81 13.75 17.00
C GLY A 462 6.30 13.47 17.21
N ASP A 463 6.69 12.20 17.15
CA ASP A 463 8.07 11.74 17.28
C ASP A 463 8.93 12.32 16.16
N GLY A 464 8.41 12.47 14.94
CA GLY A 464 9.09 13.13 13.82
C GLY A 464 9.39 14.62 14.04
N GLY A 465 8.97 15.21 15.16
CA GLY A 465 9.19 16.61 15.53
C GLY A 465 8.15 17.57 14.94
N PHE A 466 7.08 17.04 14.35
CA PHE A 466 5.92 17.83 13.95
C PHE A 466 5.02 18.04 15.16
N ASN A 467 4.40 19.21 15.24
CA ASN A 467 3.48 19.55 16.33
C ASN A 467 2.07 19.86 15.83
N SER A 468 1.84 19.72 14.52
CA SER A 468 0.54 19.97 13.91
C SER A 468 0.32 19.12 12.65
N VAL A 469 -0.94 18.83 12.36
CA VAL A 469 -1.42 18.22 11.12
C VAL A 469 -2.39 19.17 10.47
N ARG A 470 -2.18 19.49 9.20
CA ARG A 470 -3.23 19.98 8.31
C ARG A 470 -4.00 18.77 7.83
N LEU A 471 -5.28 18.69 8.17
CA LEU A 471 -6.14 17.53 7.98
C LEU A 471 -7.22 17.86 6.94
N PRO A 472 -7.00 17.49 5.67
CA PRO A 472 -7.96 17.68 4.59
C PRO A 472 -9.25 16.90 4.83
N TRP A 473 -10.38 17.49 4.44
CA TRP A 473 -11.70 16.87 4.35
C TRP A 473 -12.50 17.47 3.18
N SER A 474 -13.52 16.76 2.69
CA SER A 474 -14.37 17.22 1.59
C SER A 474 -15.81 17.46 2.03
N ASN A 475 -16.53 18.37 1.35
CA ASN A 475 -17.97 18.55 1.59
C ASN A 475 -18.73 17.22 1.37
N ALA A 476 -18.37 16.45 0.34
CA ALA A 476 -18.90 15.10 0.12
C ALA A 476 -18.76 14.19 1.35
N MET A 477 -17.57 14.09 1.95
CA MET A 477 -17.37 13.30 3.19
C MET A 477 -18.34 13.73 4.30
N LEU A 478 -18.54 15.04 4.49
CA LEU A 478 -19.40 15.59 5.54
C LEU A 478 -20.90 15.39 5.26
N GLU A 479 -21.33 15.63 4.02
CA GLU A 479 -22.73 15.58 3.61
C GLU A 479 -23.23 14.14 3.43
N GLU A 480 -22.37 13.25 2.93
CA GLU A 480 -22.69 11.85 2.64
C GLU A 480 -22.46 10.94 3.86
N ASP A 481 -21.42 11.22 4.65
CA ASP A 481 -21.03 10.48 5.85
C ASP A 481 -21.04 8.95 5.65
N PRO A 482 -20.23 8.43 4.69
CA PRO A 482 -20.32 7.04 4.28
C PRO A 482 -19.87 6.09 5.40
N SER A 483 -20.60 4.98 5.56
CA SER A 483 -20.18 3.84 6.39
C SER A 483 -19.24 2.92 5.61
N VAL A 484 -18.61 1.98 6.32
CA VAL A 484 -17.83 0.90 5.69
C VAL A 484 -18.69 0.06 4.75
N CYS A 485 -18.10 -0.31 3.61
CA CYS A 485 -18.77 -1.08 2.57
C CYS A 485 -19.31 -2.41 3.12
N SER A 486 -20.61 -2.63 2.90
CA SER A 486 -21.31 -3.86 3.27
C SER A 486 -22.42 -4.14 2.26
N PRO A 487 -23.07 -5.32 2.28
CA PRO A 487 -24.24 -5.56 1.44
C PRO A 487 -25.34 -4.50 1.59
N ASP A 488 -25.43 -3.84 2.74
CA ASP A 488 -26.40 -2.78 3.02
C ASP A 488 -26.04 -1.45 2.35
N THR A 489 -24.80 -1.26 1.85
CA THR A 489 -24.31 -0.05 1.17
C THR A 489 -24.18 -0.22 -0.35
N LEU A 490 -24.87 -1.19 -0.95
CA LEU A 490 -24.88 -1.34 -2.41
C LEU A 490 -25.38 -0.04 -3.08
N ASP A 491 -24.72 0.35 -4.18
CA ASP A 491 -25.04 1.52 -5.02
C ASP A 491 -24.94 2.90 -4.34
N ARG A 492 -24.15 3.03 -3.25
CA ARG A 492 -23.83 4.32 -2.61
C ARG A 492 -22.35 4.40 -2.22
N PRO A 493 -21.81 5.61 -1.97
CA PRO A 493 -20.46 5.80 -1.45
C PRO A 493 -20.25 5.04 -0.15
N CYS A 494 -19.12 4.36 -0.03
CA CYS A 494 -18.74 3.62 1.17
C CYS A 494 -17.23 3.58 1.36
N ILE A 495 -16.77 3.35 2.59
CA ILE A 495 -15.35 3.17 2.91
C ILE A 495 -14.96 1.73 2.61
N ASP A 496 -14.00 1.51 1.71
CA ASP A 496 -13.46 0.16 1.48
C ASP A 496 -12.86 -0.38 2.80
N PRO A 497 -13.30 -1.54 3.31
CA PRO A 497 -12.72 -2.14 4.52
C PRO A 497 -11.20 -2.37 4.41
N ALA A 498 -10.66 -2.48 3.20
CA ALA A 498 -9.23 -2.51 2.95
C ALA A 498 -8.51 -1.29 3.54
N PHE A 499 -9.14 -0.10 3.57
CA PHE A 499 -8.57 1.11 4.15
C PHE A 499 -8.48 1.09 5.69
N LEU A 500 -9.11 0.12 6.35
CA LEU A 500 -9.16 0.01 7.81
C LEU A 500 -8.51 -1.28 8.33
N ARG A 501 -7.73 -2.01 7.51
CA ARG A 501 -7.12 -3.30 7.89
C ARG A 501 -6.34 -3.25 9.21
N ALA A 502 -5.57 -2.18 9.46
CA ALA A 502 -4.81 -2.02 10.70
C ALA A 502 -5.65 -1.43 11.87
N ASN A 503 -6.90 -1.07 11.61
CA ASN A 503 -7.82 -0.44 12.54
C ASN A 503 -9.21 -1.13 12.52
N PRO A 504 -9.31 -2.45 12.75
CA PRO A 504 -10.56 -3.20 12.65
C PRO A 504 -11.65 -2.72 13.63
N GLN A 505 -11.28 -2.03 14.71
CA GLN A 505 -12.21 -1.42 15.65
C GLN A 505 -13.07 -0.31 15.03
N LEU A 506 -12.68 0.24 13.88
CA LEU A 506 -13.38 1.31 13.16
C LEU A 506 -14.37 0.78 12.12
N MET A 507 -14.45 -0.54 11.94
CA MET A 507 -15.27 -1.15 10.90
C MET A 507 -16.77 -0.89 11.06
N SER A 508 -17.20 -0.45 12.24
CA SER A 508 -18.59 -0.08 12.56
C SER A 508 -18.88 1.42 12.45
N ASP A 509 -17.86 2.23 12.20
CA ASP A 509 -17.95 3.69 12.25
C ASP A 509 -18.22 4.25 10.84
N ASP A 510 -18.79 5.45 10.80
CA ASP A 510 -18.92 6.27 9.60
C ASP A 510 -17.67 7.16 9.42
N ALA A 511 -17.55 7.79 8.25
CA ALA A 511 -16.40 8.61 7.90
C ALA A 511 -16.15 9.74 8.92
N LEU A 512 -17.21 10.39 9.41
CA LEU A 512 -17.08 11.43 10.43
C LEU A 512 -16.63 10.88 11.79
N GLY A 513 -17.14 9.73 12.23
CA GLY A 513 -16.71 9.04 13.45
C GLY A 513 -15.24 8.61 13.38
N ILE A 514 -14.79 8.15 12.21
CA ILE A 514 -13.38 7.82 11.97
C ILE A 514 -12.52 9.09 12.05
N LEU A 515 -12.93 10.19 11.41
CA LEU A 515 -12.22 11.47 11.48
C LEU A 515 -12.15 12.02 12.91
N GLN A 516 -13.21 11.88 13.71
CA GLN A 516 -13.23 12.19 15.14
C GLN A 516 -12.22 11.36 15.93
N THR A 517 -12.10 10.07 15.61
CA THR A 517 -11.12 9.19 16.24
C THR A 517 -9.69 9.59 15.87
N VAL A 518 -9.45 9.97 14.61
CA VAL A 518 -8.15 10.50 14.14
C VAL A 518 -7.78 11.80 14.87
N VAL A 519 -8.69 12.77 14.93
CA VAL A 519 -8.47 14.04 15.64
C VAL A 519 -8.18 13.81 17.13
N SER A 520 -8.90 12.88 17.76
CA SER A 520 -8.71 12.51 19.16
C SER A 520 -7.34 11.85 19.40
N ALA A 521 -6.91 10.96 18.52
CA ALA A 521 -5.62 10.30 18.61
C ALA A 521 -4.45 11.28 18.41
N LEU A 522 -4.58 12.23 17.48
CA LEU A 522 -3.62 13.34 17.33
C LEU A 522 -3.53 14.16 18.61
N GLY A 523 -4.66 14.43 19.28
CA GLY A 523 -4.68 15.11 20.57
C GLY A 523 -3.99 14.34 21.69
N GLN A 524 -4.16 13.01 21.73
CA GLN A 524 -3.46 12.12 22.67
C GLN A 524 -1.94 12.07 22.43
N ALA A 525 -1.50 12.34 21.20
CA ALA A 525 -0.10 12.47 20.81
C ALA A 525 0.45 13.90 20.93
N ASP A 526 -0.31 14.82 21.56
CA ASP A 526 0.01 16.25 21.67
C ASP A 526 0.19 16.97 20.32
N VAL A 527 -0.47 16.49 19.26
CA VAL A 527 -0.42 17.06 17.91
C VAL A 527 -1.66 17.93 17.65
N MET A 528 -1.43 19.20 17.29
CA MET A 528 -2.50 20.12 16.90
C MET A 528 -3.09 19.77 15.53
N VAL A 529 -4.33 20.19 15.28
CA VAL A 529 -5.04 19.96 14.02
C VAL A 529 -5.48 21.30 13.43
N VAL A 530 -5.19 21.49 12.15
CA VAL A 530 -5.80 22.52 11.30
C VAL A 530 -6.71 21.81 10.32
N LEU A 531 -8.02 21.98 10.47
CA LEU A 531 -9.00 21.38 9.57
C LEU A 531 -8.97 22.12 8.24
N ASP A 532 -8.97 21.40 7.13
CA ASP A 532 -8.80 21.97 5.80
C ASP A 532 -9.93 21.50 4.88
N ASN A 533 -10.82 22.42 4.49
CA ASN A 533 -11.83 22.09 3.47
C ASN A 533 -11.14 22.06 2.11
N HIS A 534 -10.81 20.85 1.67
CA HIS A 534 -9.89 20.63 0.57
C HIS A 534 -10.59 20.63 -0.79
N THR A 535 -11.75 20.00 -0.83
CA THR A 535 -12.56 19.82 -2.04
C THR A 535 -14.03 19.83 -1.70
N THR A 536 -14.84 20.09 -2.72
CA THR A 536 -16.28 19.89 -2.58
C THR A 536 -16.64 18.42 -2.83
N ASP A 537 -15.98 17.80 -3.81
CA ASP A 537 -16.18 16.39 -4.15
C ASP A 537 -15.12 15.48 -3.49
N ALA A 538 -15.42 14.19 -3.36
CA ALA A 538 -14.49 13.19 -2.86
C ALA A 538 -13.44 12.80 -3.93
N GLN A 539 -12.46 13.68 -4.17
CA GLN A 539 -11.50 13.51 -5.27
C GLN A 539 -10.11 14.09 -4.99
N TRP A 540 -9.14 13.70 -5.82
CA TRP A 540 -7.80 14.28 -5.80
C TRP A 540 -7.81 15.74 -6.27
N ALA A 541 -7.13 16.62 -5.52
CA ALA A 541 -7.05 18.06 -5.78
C ALA A 541 -5.65 18.50 -6.27
N PRO A 542 -5.53 19.67 -6.93
CA PRO A 542 -6.60 20.56 -7.39
C PRO A 542 -7.16 20.17 -8.77
N GLY A 543 -8.43 20.54 -9.00
CA GLY A 543 -9.11 20.41 -10.30
C GLY A 543 -9.87 21.69 -10.65
N ALA A 544 -10.12 21.93 -11.95
CA ALA A 544 -10.75 23.16 -12.44
C ALA A 544 -12.13 23.48 -11.80
N GLU A 545 -12.79 22.44 -11.26
CA GLU A 545 -14.10 22.52 -10.61
C GLU A 545 -14.00 22.80 -9.08
N ASN A 546 -12.87 22.49 -8.43
CA ASN A 546 -12.66 22.70 -6.98
C ASN A 546 -11.99 24.03 -6.61
N GLY A 547 -11.51 24.80 -7.59
CA GLY A 547 -10.80 26.07 -7.34
C GLY A 547 -11.66 27.19 -6.72
N VAL A 548 -12.94 26.95 -6.46
CA VAL A 548 -13.86 27.89 -5.77
C VAL A 548 -14.64 27.14 -4.70
N TRP A 549 -14.93 27.81 -3.57
CA TRP A 549 -15.58 27.18 -2.41
C TRP A 549 -17.07 26.83 -2.62
N TRP A 550 -17.68 27.31 -3.70
CA TRP A 550 -19.07 27.01 -4.11
C TRP A 550 -19.13 26.12 -5.38
N GLY A 551 -17.98 25.63 -5.85
CA GLY A 551 -17.87 24.78 -7.04
C GLY A 551 -17.50 23.34 -6.69
N GLY A 552 -17.94 22.40 -7.51
CA GLY A 552 -17.80 20.96 -7.32
C GLY A 552 -18.98 20.21 -7.93
N LEU A 553 -18.72 18.99 -8.37
CA LEU A 553 -19.67 18.08 -9.00
C LEU A 553 -20.87 17.73 -8.08
N LEU A 554 -20.64 17.57 -6.78
CA LEU A 554 -21.65 17.31 -5.75
C LEU A 554 -22.81 18.31 -5.85
N TRP A 555 -22.47 19.59 -5.99
CA TRP A 555 -23.48 20.65 -6.14
C TRP A 555 -23.85 20.94 -7.59
N ASP A 556 -23.02 20.58 -8.57
CA ASP A 556 -23.40 20.63 -9.99
C ASP A 556 -24.51 19.65 -10.33
N ASP A 557 -24.52 18.47 -9.72
CA ASP A 557 -25.60 17.50 -9.90
C ASP A 557 -26.92 17.96 -9.27
N LEU A 558 -26.86 18.82 -8.25
CA LEU A 558 -28.04 19.41 -7.59
C LEU A 558 -28.57 20.67 -8.29
N PHE A 559 -27.67 21.57 -8.70
CA PHE A 559 -28.03 22.93 -9.13
C PHE A 559 -27.64 23.26 -10.58
N GLY A 560 -26.94 22.35 -11.27
CA GLY A 560 -26.41 22.53 -12.62
C GLY A 560 -25.18 23.44 -12.69
N THR A 561 -24.40 23.34 -13.77
CA THR A 561 -23.18 24.15 -14.00
C THR A 561 -23.46 25.57 -14.51
N SER A 562 -24.73 25.88 -14.80
CA SER A 562 -25.19 27.18 -15.28
C SER A 562 -26.52 27.54 -14.63
N GLY A 563 -26.64 28.73 -14.06
CA GLY A 563 -27.86 29.11 -13.35
C GLY A 563 -27.92 30.59 -12.95
N PRO A 564 -29.07 31.06 -12.45
CA PRO A 564 -29.22 32.42 -11.93
C PRO A 564 -28.27 32.66 -10.76
N PRO A 565 -27.89 33.91 -10.45
CA PRO A 565 -26.99 34.24 -9.34
C PRO A 565 -27.39 33.64 -7.98
N SER A 566 -28.68 33.37 -7.77
CA SER A 566 -29.20 32.71 -6.57
C SER A 566 -28.62 31.32 -6.35
N ASN A 567 -28.28 30.56 -7.40
CA ASN A 567 -27.70 29.22 -7.26
C ASN A 567 -26.31 29.29 -6.59
N TRP A 568 -25.47 30.23 -7.01
CA TRP A 568 -24.15 30.43 -6.43
C TRP A 568 -24.23 30.90 -4.98
N LYS A 569 -25.19 31.78 -4.67
CA LYS A 569 -25.46 32.20 -3.29
C LYS A 569 -25.89 31.02 -2.42
N THR A 570 -26.78 30.17 -2.90
CA THR A 570 -27.20 28.97 -2.15
C THR A 570 -26.03 28.04 -1.89
N ARG A 571 -25.14 27.81 -2.85
CA ARG A 571 -23.93 27.00 -2.66
C ARG A 571 -22.94 27.61 -1.67
N ASP A 572 -22.77 28.93 -1.70
CA ASP A 572 -21.98 29.66 -0.70
C ASP A 572 -22.58 29.54 0.71
N ASP A 573 -23.90 29.56 0.84
CA ASP A 573 -24.58 29.32 2.12
C ASP A 573 -24.37 27.87 2.59
N LEU A 574 -24.44 26.87 1.70
CA LEU A 574 -24.17 25.46 2.03
C LEU A 574 -22.76 25.24 2.54
N TRP A 575 -21.76 25.77 1.83
CA TRP A 575 -20.36 25.68 2.27
C TRP A 575 -20.14 26.32 3.65
N LYS A 576 -20.85 27.41 3.97
CA LYS A 576 -20.80 28.03 5.31
C LYS A 576 -21.46 27.15 6.37
N ASP A 577 -22.61 26.56 6.06
CA ASP A 577 -23.33 25.67 6.96
C ASP A 577 -22.50 24.41 7.26
N ASP A 578 -21.79 23.88 6.27
CA ASP A 578 -20.85 22.77 6.42
C ASP A 578 -19.70 23.14 7.36
N TRP A 579 -19.11 24.32 7.20
CA TRP A 579 -18.10 24.81 8.15
C TRP A 579 -18.65 24.96 9.57
N ILE A 580 -19.85 25.51 9.73
CA ILE A 580 -20.49 25.62 11.05
C ILE A 580 -20.65 24.24 11.68
N ARG A 581 -21.03 23.24 10.89
CA ARG A 581 -21.18 21.86 11.36
C ARG A 581 -19.85 21.23 11.75
N VAL A 582 -18.82 21.34 10.90
CA VAL A 582 -17.46 20.84 11.20
C VAL A 582 -16.93 21.47 12.48
N ILE A 583 -17.07 22.79 12.65
CA ILE A 583 -16.71 23.47 13.91
C ILE A 583 -17.59 22.99 15.07
N GLY A 584 -18.86 22.66 14.86
CA GLY A 584 -19.72 22.04 15.88
C GLY A 584 -19.24 20.65 16.32
N LEU A 585 -18.75 19.84 15.38
CA LEU A 585 -18.22 18.48 15.63
C LEU A 585 -16.88 18.50 16.36
N PHE A 586 -15.98 19.40 15.97
CA PHE A 586 -14.59 19.41 16.41
C PHE A 586 -14.24 20.55 17.37
N GLY A 587 -15.08 21.57 17.52
CA GLY A 587 -14.77 22.78 18.31
C GLY A 587 -14.60 22.55 19.81
N ALA A 588 -15.02 21.40 20.33
CA ALA A 588 -14.75 20.99 21.71
C ALA A 588 -13.39 20.28 21.89
N GLN A 589 -12.74 19.88 20.79
CA GLN A 589 -11.44 19.23 20.83
C GLN A 589 -10.32 20.28 20.99
N PRO A 590 -9.59 20.30 22.11
CA PRO A 590 -8.65 21.39 22.43
C PRO A 590 -7.42 21.42 21.51
N ASN A 591 -7.12 20.33 20.81
CA ASN A 591 -6.03 20.24 19.84
C ASN A 591 -6.44 20.75 18.45
N VAL A 592 -7.73 21.05 18.18
CA VAL A 592 -8.16 21.67 16.92
C VAL A 592 -7.98 23.18 17.03
N VAL A 593 -7.00 23.72 16.31
CA VAL A 593 -6.50 25.10 16.52
C VAL A 593 -6.71 26.04 15.34
N GLY A 594 -7.22 25.55 14.21
CA GLY A 594 -7.42 26.37 13.03
C GLY A 594 -8.33 25.75 11.98
N ALA A 595 -8.80 26.61 11.08
CA ALA A 595 -9.56 26.25 9.89
C ALA A 595 -8.88 26.87 8.66
N ASP A 596 -8.40 26.03 7.75
CA ASP A 596 -8.02 26.42 6.40
C ASP A 596 -9.28 26.38 5.53
N LEU A 597 -9.85 27.56 5.27
CA LEU A 597 -11.25 27.70 4.83
C LEU A 597 -11.52 27.02 3.50
N ARG A 598 -10.60 27.13 2.54
CA ARG A 598 -10.70 26.46 1.25
C ARG A 598 -9.31 26.28 0.68
N ASN A 599 -8.97 25.05 0.33
CA ASN A 599 -7.72 24.75 -0.34
C ASN A 599 -7.63 25.42 -1.72
N GLU A 600 -6.51 26.10 -1.95
CA GLU A 600 -6.05 26.61 -3.25
C GLU A 600 -7.11 27.26 -4.17
N PRO A 601 -7.75 28.38 -3.77
CA PRO A 601 -8.67 29.08 -4.65
C PRO A 601 -7.99 29.54 -5.98
N ASP A 602 -8.59 29.23 -7.12
CA ASP A 602 -8.09 29.55 -8.46
C ASP A 602 -9.11 30.37 -9.29
N ALA A 603 -8.61 31.45 -9.89
CA ALA A 603 -9.38 32.31 -10.79
C ALA A 603 -9.64 31.67 -12.15
N ASN A 604 -8.92 30.61 -12.51
CA ASN A 604 -9.13 29.82 -13.71
C ASN A 604 -10.11 28.65 -13.47
N ASN A 605 -11.22 28.91 -12.79
CA ASN A 605 -12.24 27.89 -12.54
C ASN A 605 -13.09 27.59 -13.79
N SER A 606 -13.68 26.39 -13.82
CA SER A 606 -14.55 25.90 -14.89
C SER A 606 -15.86 26.69 -15.06
N TYR A 607 -16.25 27.49 -14.05
CA TYR A 607 -17.48 28.28 -14.06
C TYR A 607 -17.32 29.65 -14.75
N GLY A 608 -16.09 30.06 -15.08
CA GLY A 608 -15.82 31.34 -15.76
C GLY A 608 -16.17 32.58 -14.91
N LEU A 609 -16.25 32.42 -13.59
CA LEU A 609 -16.52 33.50 -12.65
C LEU A 609 -15.23 33.95 -11.97
N GLY A 610 -15.05 35.26 -11.80
CA GLY A 610 -13.87 35.82 -11.14
C GLY A 610 -13.87 35.56 -9.62
N LEU A 611 -12.69 35.42 -9.03
CA LEU A 611 -12.54 35.37 -7.56
C LEU A 611 -12.69 36.76 -6.96
N SER A 612 -13.71 36.97 -6.13
CA SER A 612 -13.83 38.16 -5.30
C SER A 612 -14.30 37.81 -3.89
N TRP A 613 -13.44 38.01 -2.90
CA TRP A 613 -13.79 37.90 -1.49
C TRP A 613 -14.58 39.14 -1.04
N GLY A 614 -15.73 38.95 -0.39
CA GLY A 614 -16.49 40.02 0.26
C GLY A 614 -17.28 40.97 -0.65
N THR A 615 -17.35 40.71 -1.96
CA THR A 615 -18.15 41.47 -2.93
C THR A 615 -18.96 40.54 -3.82
N ALA A 616 -19.75 39.65 -3.21
CA ALA A 616 -20.81 38.98 -3.95
C ALA A 616 -21.83 40.05 -4.39
N ALA A 617 -21.82 40.40 -5.67
CA ALA A 617 -22.80 41.25 -6.33
C ALA A 617 -23.38 40.52 -7.54
#